data_AF-A0A402AI63-F1
#
_entry.id   AF-A0A402AI63-F1
#
_cell.length_a   1.000
_cell.length_b   1.000
_cell.length_c   1.000
_cell.angle_alpha   90.00
_cell.angle_beta   90.00
_cell.angle_gamma   90.00
#
_symmetry.space_group_name_H-M   'P 1'
#
loop_
_entity.id
_entity.type
_entity.pdbx_description
1 polymer ?
#
loop_
_entity_poly.entity_id
_entity_poly.type
_entity_poly.pdbx_seq_one_letter_code
_entity_poly.pdbx_strand_id
1 'polypeptide(L)'
;MIYLIAGVAEVNRAPFDLPEAEQELTAGYLTEYSGLRWSLYQMAEYINMITVSSIASTLFLGGWSFFGLTDHIPVLSIVIFAIKVAFFLFLFIWLRATLPRIRYDRLMRFGWQALLPLSVLNILITAFAVALHWSWVVSGVGGLLVIVIMLFVIRRQGFTDGTHFEEKSSRGEQVLPTSVRLAHYENPTLPAVNSEPVAQEAPDSTAVRV
;
A
#
# COMPACT_ATOMS: atom_id res chain seq x y z
N MET A 1 -7.78 2.21 15.76
CA MET A 1 -6.47 2.01 15.10
C MET A 1 -6.62 1.44 13.70
N ILE A 2 -7.27 0.28 13.50
CA ILE A 2 -7.49 -0.32 12.16
C ILE A 2 -8.14 0.69 11.20
N TYR A 3 -9.24 1.33 11.62
CA TYR A 3 -9.91 2.36 10.82
C TYR A 3 -9.00 3.54 10.45
N LEU A 4 -8.15 4.00 11.38
CA LEU A 4 -7.23 5.11 11.07
C LEU A 4 -6.21 4.69 10.02
N ILE A 5 -5.63 3.50 10.12
CA ILE A 5 -4.65 3.03 9.14
C ILE A 5 -5.32 2.80 7.78
N ALA A 6 -6.52 2.22 7.75
CA ALA A 6 -7.30 2.07 6.52
C ALA A 6 -7.69 3.43 5.93
N GLY A 7 -8.09 4.41 6.76
CA GLY A 7 -8.41 5.76 6.32
C GLY A 7 -7.21 6.50 5.73
N VAL A 8 -6.00 6.32 6.28
CA VAL A 8 -4.77 6.89 5.67
C VAL A 8 -4.49 6.23 4.31
N ALA A 9 -4.76 4.94 4.14
CA ALA A 9 -4.62 4.26 2.85
C ALA A 9 -5.65 4.74 1.80
N GLU A 10 -6.90 4.95 2.20
CA GLU A 10 -7.98 5.40 1.32
C GLU A 10 -7.78 6.84 0.80
N VAL A 11 -7.15 7.70 1.60
CA VAL A 11 -6.90 9.11 1.23
C VAL A 11 -5.80 9.22 0.16
N ASN A 12 -5.12 8.11 -0.20
CA ASN A 12 -4.20 8.00 -1.34
C ASN A 12 -3.16 9.15 -1.41
N ARG A 13 -2.76 9.68 -0.25
CA ARG A 13 -1.78 10.77 -0.12
C ARG A 13 -0.54 10.28 0.62
N ALA A 14 0.59 10.97 0.40
CA ALA A 14 1.85 10.75 1.13
C ALA A 14 1.57 10.55 2.63
N PRO A 15 1.90 9.39 3.22
CA PRO A 15 2.89 8.36 2.82
C PRO A 15 2.43 7.23 1.87
N PHE A 16 1.13 7.12 1.55
CA PHE A 16 0.53 6.07 0.70
C PHE A 16 0.01 6.63 -0.63
N ASP A 17 0.89 7.36 -1.32
CA ASP A 17 0.60 7.94 -2.62
C ASP A 17 0.76 6.87 -3.72
N LEU A 18 -0.35 6.17 -3.95
CA LEU A 18 -0.59 5.06 -4.87
C LEU A 18 -0.83 5.50 -6.34
N PRO A 19 -1.47 6.65 -6.63
CA PRO A 19 -1.72 7.08 -8.01
C PRO A 19 -0.49 7.62 -8.77
N GLU A 20 0.61 7.94 -8.08
CA GLU A 20 1.81 8.55 -8.68
C GLU A 20 3.07 7.66 -8.70
N ALA A 21 3.01 6.36 -8.38
CA ALA A 21 4.19 5.51 -8.57
C ALA A 21 3.89 4.05 -8.90
N GLU A 22 3.81 3.83 -10.21
CA GLU A 22 4.53 2.74 -10.86
C GLU A 22 5.42 3.35 -11.97
N GLN A 23 6.52 3.96 -11.56
CA GLN A 23 7.81 4.12 -12.26
C GLN A 23 7.95 4.57 -13.74
N GLU A 24 6.94 4.66 -14.63
CA GLU A 24 7.16 5.01 -16.06
C GLU A 24 6.07 5.79 -16.85
N LEU A 25 4.88 6.15 -16.34
CA LEU A 25 3.89 6.87 -17.17
C LEU A 25 3.32 8.11 -16.48
N THR A 26 3.52 9.26 -17.13
CA THR A 26 3.01 10.62 -16.88
C THR A 26 1.85 10.70 -15.89
N ALA A 27 2.03 11.45 -14.79
CA ALA A 27 1.04 11.65 -13.72
C ALA A 27 -0.38 11.89 -14.27
N GLY A 28 -1.20 10.83 -14.37
CA GLY A 28 -2.33 10.72 -15.30
C GLY A 28 -3.23 11.96 -15.35
N TYR A 29 -4.18 12.07 -14.43
CA TYR A 29 -5.10 13.22 -14.42
C TYR A 29 -4.42 14.54 -14.00
N LEU A 30 -3.27 14.51 -13.31
CA LEU A 30 -2.54 15.74 -12.95
C LEU A 30 -1.87 16.41 -14.16
N THR A 31 -1.48 15.65 -15.18
CA THR A 31 -0.81 16.15 -16.39
C THR A 31 -1.73 16.23 -17.59
N GLU A 32 -2.79 15.42 -17.65
CA GLU A 32 -3.76 15.41 -18.74
C GLU A 32 -4.83 16.50 -18.63
N TYR A 33 -5.15 16.95 -17.40
CA TYR A 33 -6.17 17.97 -17.18
C TYR A 33 -5.56 19.30 -16.71
N SER A 34 -6.07 20.40 -17.26
CA SER A 34 -5.66 21.76 -16.90
C SER A 34 -6.84 22.63 -16.44
N GLY A 35 -6.54 23.73 -15.76
CA GLY A 35 -7.53 24.72 -15.30
C GLY A 35 -8.56 24.16 -14.31
N LEU A 36 -9.84 24.34 -14.61
CA LEU A 36 -10.97 23.94 -13.75
C LEU A 36 -11.10 22.43 -13.56
N ARG A 37 -10.74 21.63 -14.58
CA ARG A 37 -10.85 20.16 -14.49
C ARG A 37 -9.82 19.62 -13.48
N TRP A 38 -8.61 20.14 -13.50
CA TRP A 38 -7.58 19.82 -12.51
C TRP A 38 -8.02 20.20 -11.08
N SER A 39 -8.63 21.39 -10.91
CA SER A 39 -9.08 21.82 -9.59
C SER A 39 -10.20 20.95 -9.03
N LEU A 40 -11.09 20.42 -9.87
CA LEU A 40 -12.15 19.50 -9.44
C LEU A 40 -11.58 18.17 -8.91
N TYR A 41 -10.54 17.63 -9.54
CA TYR A 41 -9.85 16.43 -9.04
C TYR A 41 -9.18 16.68 -7.69
N GLN A 42 -8.44 17.80 -7.55
CA GLN A 42 -7.84 18.18 -6.27
C GLN A 42 -8.91 18.43 -5.20
N MET A 43 -10.01 19.09 -5.55
CA MET A 43 -11.12 19.31 -4.63
C MET A 43 -11.76 17.99 -4.17
N ALA A 44 -11.91 17.02 -5.07
CA ALA A 44 -12.43 15.69 -4.73
C ALA A 44 -11.53 14.95 -3.74
N GLU A 45 -10.20 14.99 -3.91
CA GLU A 45 -9.26 14.43 -2.93
C GLU A 45 -9.40 15.06 -1.54
N TYR A 46 -9.49 16.40 -1.48
CA TYR A 46 -9.66 17.10 -0.21
C TYR A 46 -11.02 16.82 0.43
N ILE A 47 -12.08 16.70 -0.37
CA ILE A 47 -13.40 16.29 0.10
C ILE A 47 -13.35 14.86 0.65
N ASN A 48 -12.62 13.95 0.03
CA ASN A 48 -12.44 12.60 0.54
C ASN A 48 -11.76 12.61 1.92
N MET A 49 -10.69 13.39 2.07
CA MET A 49 -9.99 13.54 3.36
C MET A 49 -10.90 14.10 4.47
N ILE A 50 -11.73 15.08 4.14
CA ILE A 50 -12.72 15.64 5.09
C ILE A 50 -13.79 14.59 5.42
N THR A 51 -14.25 13.82 4.42
CA THR A 51 -15.27 12.77 4.61
C THR A 51 -14.75 11.66 5.52
N VAL A 52 -13.55 11.13 5.26
CA VAL A 52 -12.93 10.08 6.11
C VAL A 52 -12.73 10.58 7.55
N SER A 53 -12.30 11.84 7.72
CA SER A 53 -12.17 12.48 9.04
C SER A 53 -13.52 12.66 9.74
N SER A 54 -14.56 12.99 8.98
CA SER A 54 -15.93 13.15 9.49
C SER A 54 -16.49 11.81 9.97
N ILE A 55 -16.33 10.75 9.19
CA ILE A 55 -16.73 9.39 9.57
C ILE A 55 -15.94 8.91 10.80
N ALA A 56 -14.65 9.24 10.89
CA ALA A 56 -13.83 8.93 12.06
C ALA A 56 -14.40 9.59 13.34
N SER A 57 -14.72 10.88 13.23
CA SER A 57 -15.27 11.68 14.32
C SER A 57 -16.66 11.18 14.77
N THR A 58 -17.53 10.81 13.84
CA THR A 58 -18.88 10.31 14.17
C THR A 58 -18.86 8.93 14.79
N LEU A 59 -18.15 7.98 14.21
CA LEU A 59 -18.19 6.58 14.65
C LEU A 59 -17.39 6.34 15.93
N PHE A 60 -16.22 6.97 16.09
CA PHE A 60 -15.31 6.65 17.18
C PHE A 60 -15.32 7.67 18.31
N LEU A 61 -15.60 8.95 18.03
CA LEU A 61 -15.56 10.03 19.03
C LEU A 61 -16.97 10.49 19.46
N GLY A 62 -18.01 9.72 19.15
CA GLY A 62 -19.40 10.02 19.54
C GLY A 62 -20.01 11.21 18.79
N GLY A 63 -19.43 11.62 17.66
CA GLY A 63 -19.94 12.67 16.78
C GLY A 63 -20.18 13.99 17.50
N TRP A 64 -21.46 14.37 17.58
CA TRP A 64 -21.97 15.65 18.06
C TRP A 64 -22.14 15.69 19.59
N SER A 65 -22.17 14.52 20.22
CA SER A 65 -22.32 14.43 21.67
C SER A 65 -20.95 14.55 22.35
N PHE A 66 -20.86 15.45 23.32
CA PHE A 66 -19.75 15.50 24.25
C PHE A 66 -20.32 15.47 25.66
N PHE A 67 -20.19 14.31 26.32
CA PHE A 67 -20.36 14.17 27.77
C PHE A 67 -21.56 14.93 28.36
N GLY A 68 -22.74 14.82 27.73
CA GLY A 68 -23.99 15.45 28.20
C GLY A 68 -24.10 16.98 28.04
N LEU A 69 -23.09 17.67 27.48
CA LEU A 69 -23.13 19.13 27.27
C LEU A 69 -24.02 19.56 26.07
N THR A 70 -24.54 18.61 25.30
CA THR A 70 -25.32 18.87 24.08
C THR A 70 -26.69 19.49 24.36
N ASP A 71 -27.26 19.28 25.55
CA ASP A 71 -28.63 19.69 25.87
C ASP A 71 -28.77 21.21 26.14
N HIS A 72 -27.66 21.93 26.34
CA HIS A 72 -27.71 23.35 26.73
C HIS A 72 -27.42 24.33 25.60
N ILE A 73 -26.57 23.98 24.62
CA ILE A 73 -26.22 24.89 23.51
C ILE A 73 -26.00 24.10 22.21
N PRO A 74 -26.98 24.07 21.27
CA PRO A 74 -26.85 23.33 20.02
C PRO A 74 -25.77 23.90 19.07
N VAL A 75 -25.36 25.16 19.24
CA VAL A 75 -24.23 25.73 18.48
C VAL A 75 -22.89 25.13 18.96
N LEU A 76 -22.79 24.74 20.24
CA LEU A 76 -21.54 24.20 20.77
C LEU A 76 -21.26 22.80 20.20
N SER A 77 -22.29 22.01 19.91
CA SER A 77 -22.12 20.67 19.33
C SER A 77 -21.53 20.71 17.92
N ILE A 78 -21.91 21.69 17.09
CA ILE A 78 -21.34 21.83 15.73
C ILE A 78 -19.86 22.26 15.80
N VAL A 79 -19.53 23.14 16.74
CA VAL A 79 -18.14 23.59 16.95
C VAL A 79 -17.29 22.43 17.46
N ILE A 80 -17.80 21.63 18.40
CA ILE A 80 -17.08 20.44 18.89
C ILE A 80 -16.88 19.43 17.76
N PHE A 81 -17.90 19.19 16.94
CA PHE A 81 -17.75 18.30 15.78
C PHE A 81 -16.69 18.82 14.81
N ALA A 82 -16.72 20.11 14.48
CA ALA A 82 -15.72 20.75 13.63
C ALA A 82 -14.31 20.66 14.22
N ILE A 83 -14.14 20.85 15.53
CA ILE A 83 -12.85 20.68 16.22
C ILE A 83 -12.35 19.24 16.14
N LYS A 84 -13.23 18.24 16.32
CA LYS A 84 -12.85 16.82 16.18
C LYS A 84 -12.43 16.50 14.75
N VAL A 85 -13.14 17.01 13.74
CA VAL A 85 -12.75 16.86 12.34
C VAL A 85 -11.41 17.56 12.06
N ALA A 86 -11.22 18.78 12.56
CA ALA A 86 -9.97 19.52 12.44
C ALA A 86 -8.80 18.80 13.11
N PHE A 87 -9.02 18.12 14.24
CA PHE A 87 -8.03 17.28 14.89
C PHE A 87 -7.60 16.09 14.01
N PHE A 88 -8.55 15.41 13.36
CA PHE A 88 -8.21 14.34 12.41
C PHE A 88 -7.51 14.86 11.16
N LEU A 89 -7.92 16.01 10.61
CA LEU A 89 -7.22 16.66 9.51
C LEU A 89 -5.79 17.04 9.90
N PHE A 90 -5.62 17.61 11.09
CA PHE A 90 -4.29 17.90 11.64
C PHE A 90 -3.45 16.63 11.76
N LEU A 91 -4.02 15.53 12.24
CA LEU A 91 -3.34 14.23 12.30
C LEU A 91 -2.92 13.76 10.90
N PHE A 92 -3.77 13.86 9.88
CA PHE A 92 -3.41 13.50 8.51
C PHE A 92 -2.28 14.36 7.94
N ILE A 93 -2.30 15.68 8.18
CA ILE A 93 -1.23 16.60 7.78
C ILE A 93 0.07 16.25 8.52
N TRP A 94 -0.01 15.91 9.80
CA TRP A 94 1.15 15.54 10.60
C TRP A 94 1.76 14.20 10.17
N LEU A 95 0.92 13.21 9.86
CA LEU A 95 1.36 11.92 9.31
C LEU A 95 2.07 12.09 7.96
N ARG A 96 1.58 13.00 7.10
CA ARG A 96 2.24 13.36 5.84
C ARG A 96 3.63 13.96 6.07
N ALA A 97 3.79 14.79 7.09
CA ALA A 97 5.07 15.44 7.38
C ALA A 97 6.10 14.50 8.02
N THR A 98 5.65 13.46 8.72
CA THR A 98 6.53 12.61 9.55
C THR A 98 6.93 11.29 8.89
N LEU A 99 6.13 10.75 7.97
CA LEU A 99 6.35 9.42 7.42
C LEU A 99 7.06 9.45 6.05
N PRO A 100 8.14 8.66 5.87
CA PRO A 100 8.75 8.47 4.55
C PRO A 100 7.83 7.66 3.64
N ARG A 101 7.91 7.92 2.32
CA ARG A 101 7.08 7.23 1.31
C ARG A 101 7.28 5.71 1.37
N ILE A 102 6.18 4.96 1.51
CA ILE A 102 6.20 3.49 1.54
C ILE A 102 5.75 2.94 0.18
N ARG A 103 6.48 1.92 -0.32
CA ARG A 103 6.12 1.21 -1.57
C ARG A 103 4.78 0.49 -1.42
N TYR A 104 3.93 0.58 -2.43
CA TYR A 104 2.59 0.00 -2.45
C TYR A 104 2.57 -1.49 -2.05
N ASP A 105 3.48 -2.29 -2.59
CA ASP A 105 3.56 -3.73 -2.31
C ASP A 105 3.66 -4.06 -0.81
N ARG A 106 4.35 -3.21 -0.04
CA ARG A 106 4.48 -3.38 1.41
C ARG A 106 3.20 -3.00 2.14
N LEU A 107 2.47 -1.98 1.65
CA LEU A 107 1.16 -1.60 2.18
C LEU A 107 0.12 -2.67 1.88
N MET A 108 0.06 -3.17 0.64
CA MET A 108 -0.90 -4.19 0.24
C MET A 108 -0.71 -5.49 1.03
N ARG A 109 0.55 -5.91 1.21
CA ARG A 109 0.87 -7.05 2.07
C ARG A 109 0.45 -6.82 3.51
N PHE A 110 0.66 -5.63 4.07
CA PHE A 110 0.19 -5.28 5.41
C PHE A 110 -1.35 -5.23 5.50
N GLY A 111 -2.03 -4.74 4.47
CA GLY A 111 -3.50 -4.75 4.33
C GLY A 111 -4.07 -6.16 4.42
N TRP A 112 -3.54 -7.07 3.61
CA TRP A 112 -4.04 -8.44 3.51
C TRP A 112 -3.60 -9.34 4.67
N GLN A 113 -2.34 -9.26 5.10
CA GLN A 113 -1.81 -10.18 6.11
C GLN A 113 -2.07 -9.70 7.54
N ALA A 114 -2.22 -8.40 7.77
CA ALA A 114 -2.42 -7.85 9.11
C ALA A 114 -3.80 -7.21 9.30
N LEU A 115 -4.19 -6.24 8.46
CA LEU A 115 -5.39 -5.44 8.71
C LEU A 115 -6.70 -6.25 8.57
N LEU A 116 -6.83 -7.05 7.51
CA LEU A 116 -8.01 -7.88 7.27
C LEU A 116 -8.26 -8.95 8.36
N PRO A 117 -7.30 -9.83 8.68
CA PRO A 117 -7.52 -10.86 9.70
C PRO A 117 -7.72 -10.23 11.10
N LEU A 118 -7.04 -9.12 11.41
CA LEU A 118 -7.20 -8.43 12.68
C LEU A 118 -8.60 -7.80 12.81
N SER A 119 -9.18 -7.26 11.73
CA SER A 119 -10.52 -6.68 11.75
C SER A 119 -11.60 -7.76 11.96
N VAL A 120 -11.51 -8.87 11.22
CA VAL A 120 -12.44 -10.00 11.37
C VAL A 120 -12.39 -10.57 12.79
N LEU A 121 -11.18 -10.75 13.33
CA LEU A 121 -10.99 -11.28 14.68
C LEU A 121 -11.56 -10.34 15.76
N ASN A 122 -11.41 -9.03 15.59
CA ASN A 122 -11.99 -8.04 16.50
C ASN A 122 -13.53 -8.10 16.51
N ILE A 123 -14.16 -8.24 15.34
CA ILE A 123 -15.61 -8.35 15.21
C ILE A 123 -16.10 -9.64 15.87
N LEU A 124 -15.43 -10.78 15.63
CA LEU A 124 -15.80 -12.06 16.24
C LEU A 124 -15.75 -11.98 17.77
N ILE A 125 -14.68 -11.45 18.35
CA ILE A 125 -14.56 -11.30 19.82
C ILE A 125 -15.67 -10.42 20.36
N THR A 126 -15.93 -9.30 19.70
CA THR A 126 -16.99 -8.38 20.13
C THR A 126 -18.36 -9.05 20.04
N ALA A 127 -18.62 -9.83 18.99
CA ALA A 127 -19.86 -10.59 18.83
C ALA A 127 -20.04 -11.64 19.93
N PHE A 128 -19.01 -12.43 20.23
CA PHE A 128 -19.05 -13.40 21.33
C PHE A 128 -19.22 -12.73 22.70
N ALA A 129 -18.51 -11.63 22.95
CA ALA A 129 -18.62 -10.88 24.19
C ALA A 129 -20.05 -10.35 24.44
N VAL A 130 -20.67 -9.80 23.40
CA VAL A 130 -22.06 -9.30 23.48
C VAL A 130 -23.04 -10.47 23.66
N ALA A 131 -22.85 -11.59 22.94
CA ALA A 131 -23.71 -12.76 23.06
C ALA A 131 -23.68 -13.40 24.45
N LEU A 132 -22.52 -13.40 25.12
CA LEU A 132 -22.37 -13.91 26.49
C LEU A 132 -22.68 -12.87 27.58
N HIS A 133 -23.13 -11.66 27.21
CA HIS A 133 -23.31 -10.52 28.12
C HIS A 133 -22.10 -10.25 29.03
N TRP A 134 -20.90 -10.48 28.49
CA TRP A 134 -19.68 -10.39 29.27
C TRP A 134 -19.38 -8.91 29.58
N SER A 135 -18.92 -8.62 30.81
CA SER A 135 -18.53 -7.27 31.23
C SER A 135 -17.57 -6.62 30.22
N TRP A 136 -17.87 -5.37 29.85
CA TRP A 136 -17.12 -4.57 28.88
C TRP A 136 -15.60 -4.55 29.15
N VAL A 137 -15.19 -4.67 30.41
CA VAL A 137 -13.79 -4.69 30.85
C VAL A 137 -13.05 -5.92 30.31
N VAL A 138 -13.65 -7.10 30.42
CA VAL A 138 -12.97 -8.34 30.01
C VAL A 138 -13.03 -8.52 28.49
N SER A 139 -14.08 -8.00 27.84
CA SER A 139 -14.13 -7.89 26.38
C SER A 139 -13.03 -6.97 25.86
N GLY A 140 -12.74 -5.87 26.57
CA GLY A 140 -11.62 -4.97 26.29
C GLY A 140 -10.25 -5.63 26.49
N VAL A 141 -10.05 -6.35 27.60
CA VAL A 141 -8.79 -7.06 27.89
C VAL A 141 -8.58 -8.23 26.93
N GLY A 142 -9.63 -8.99 26.60
CA GLY A 142 -9.58 -10.08 25.63
C GLY A 142 -9.26 -9.58 24.22
N GLY A 143 -9.87 -8.47 23.81
CA GLY A 143 -9.52 -7.79 22.56
C GLY A 143 -8.05 -7.36 22.52
N LEU A 144 -7.53 -6.79 23.62
CA LEU A 144 -6.13 -6.36 23.72
C LEU A 144 -5.15 -7.53 23.70
N LEU A 145 -5.44 -8.62 24.42
CA LEU A 145 -4.63 -9.84 24.39
C LEU A 145 -4.55 -10.43 22.99
N VAL A 146 -5.67 -10.47 22.27
CA VAL A 146 -5.70 -11.01 20.92
C VAL A 146 -4.97 -10.09 19.92
N ILE A 147 -5.07 -8.76 20.07
CA ILE A 147 -4.25 -7.83 19.30
C ILE A 147 -2.75 -8.10 19.56
N VAL A 148 -2.35 -8.30 20.82
CA VAL A 148 -0.96 -8.61 21.17
C VAL A 148 -0.51 -9.96 20.62
N ILE A 149 -1.36 -11.00 20.69
CA ILE A 149 -1.08 -12.33 20.14
C ILE A 149 -0.99 -12.26 18.62
N MET A 150 -1.87 -11.53 17.95
CA MET A 150 -1.85 -11.37 16.50
C MET A 150 -0.62 -10.58 16.06
N LEU A 151 -0.26 -9.49 16.75
CA LEU A 151 0.98 -8.76 16.51
C LEU A 151 2.22 -9.64 16.73
N PHE A 152 2.17 -10.55 17.70
CA PHE A 152 3.21 -11.54 17.95
C PHE A 152 3.31 -12.58 16.82
N VAL A 153 2.17 -13.07 16.32
CA VAL A 153 2.11 -13.98 15.15
C VAL A 153 2.61 -13.28 13.89
N ILE A 154 2.21 -12.03 13.63
CA ILE A 154 2.70 -11.23 12.50
C ILE A 154 4.21 -10.97 12.61
N ARG A 155 4.72 -10.64 13.80
CA ARG A 155 6.16 -10.50 14.05
C ARG A 155 6.90 -11.82 13.81
N ARG A 156 6.29 -12.96 14.16
CA ARG A 156 6.85 -14.30 13.91
C ARG A 156 6.77 -14.74 12.45
N GLN A 157 5.74 -14.32 11.71
CA GLN A 157 5.57 -14.63 10.30
C GLN A 157 6.50 -13.82 9.38
N GLY A 158 7.31 -12.92 9.94
CA GLY A 158 8.49 -12.43 9.27
C GLY A 158 8.16 -11.48 8.13
N PHE A 159 8.44 -10.21 8.40
CA PHE A 159 8.77 -9.17 7.42
C PHE A 159 9.99 -9.54 6.51
N THR A 160 10.39 -10.81 6.45
CA THR A 160 11.60 -11.36 5.84
C THR A 160 11.39 -11.94 4.44
N ASP A 161 10.17 -11.93 3.89
CA ASP A 161 9.91 -12.44 2.52
C ASP A 161 9.68 -11.31 1.51
N GLY A 162 10.65 -10.40 1.35
CA GLY A 162 10.44 -9.30 0.41
C GLY A 162 11.64 -8.49 -0.10
N THR A 163 12.88 -8.93 0.05
CA THR A 163 14.03 -8.28 -0.61
C THR A 163 14.81 -9.16 -1.57
N HIS A 164 14.37 -10.41 -1.77
CA HIS A 164 14.89 -11.24 -2.83
C HIS A 164 13.74 -11.56 -3.77
N PHE A 165 13.53 -10.70 -4.77
CA PHE A 165 13.29 -11.26 -6.10
C PHE A 165 14.56 -12.02 -6.44
N GLU A 166 14.74 -13.20 -5.85
CA GLU A 166 15.55 -14.21 -6.46
C GLU A 166 14.73 -14.58 -7.68
N GLU A 167 14.97 -13.82 -8.75
CA GLU A 167 14.81 -14.33 -10.09
C GLU A 167 15.52 -15.67 -10.03
N LYS A 168 14.73 -16.72 -9.87
CA LYS A 168 15.13 -18.07 -10.20
C LYS A 168 15.26 -18.06 -11.71
N SER A 169 16.25 -17.30 -12.19
CA SER A 169 16.89 -17.52 -13.45
C SER A 169 17.32 -18.96 -13.33
N SER A 170 16.55 -19.82 -14.00
CA SER A 170 16.97 -21.16 -14.32
C SER A 170 18.36 -21.02 -14.90
N ARG A 171 19.35 -21.16 -14.01
CA ARG A 171 20.76 -21.16 -14.32
C ARG A 171 20.98 -22.44 -15.11
N GLY A 172 20.90 -22.28 -16.43
CA GLY A 172 20.93 -23.36 -17.39
C GLY A 172 19.73 -23.26 -18.32
N GLU A 173 19.96 -22.71 -19.51
CA GLU A 173 19.11 -22.89 -20.70
C GLU A 173 17.89 -21.96 -20.85
N GLN A 174 18.11 -20.64 -20.80
CA GLN A 174 17.23 -19.73 -21.56
C GLN A 174 17.51 -19.93 -23.06
N VAL A 175 16.71 -20.75 -23.72
CA VAL A 175 16.72 -20.87 -25.18
C VAL A 175 16.09 -19.58 -25.73
N LEU A 176 16.93 -18.60 -26.04
CA LEU A 176 16.50 -17.35 -26.67
C LEU A 176 15.81 -17.66 -28.02
N PRO A 177 14.73 -16.94 -28.37
CA PRO A 177 14.12 -17.06 -29.69
C PRO A 177 15.17 -16.79 -30.78
N THR A 178 15.07 -17.48 -31.91
CA THR A 178 16.11 -17.53 -32.95
C THR A 178 16.57 -16.15 -33.45
N SER A 179 15.71 -15.13 -33.35
CA SER A 179 16.04 -13.73 -33.68
C SER A 179 17.04 -13.05 -32.74
N VAL A 180 17.20 -13.53 -31.51
CA VAL A 180 18.06 -12.91 -30.46
C VAL A 180 19.39 -13.65 -30.29
N ARG A 181 19.52 -14.87 -30.83
CA ARG A 181 20.74 -15.71 -30.77
C ARG A 181 21.96 -15.11 -31.50
N LEU A 182 21.76 -14.13 -32.36
CA LEU A 182 22.81 -13.48 -33.16
C LEU A 182 23.45 -12.27 -32.48
N ALA A 183 22.89 -11.78 -31.37
CA ALA A 183 23.51 -10.74 -30.58
C ALA A 183 24.64 -11.36 -29.75
N HIS A 184 25.86 -11.34 -30.28
CA HIS A 184 27.05 -11.78 -29.55
C HIS A 184 27.28 -10.82 -28.37
N TYR A 185 26.91 -11.24 -27.16
CA TYR A 185 27.19 -10.47 -25.96
C TYR A 185 28.61 -10.82 -25.48
N GLU A 186 29.57 -9.92 -25.69
CA GLU A 186 30.90 -10.05 -25.11
C GLU A 186 30.76 -9.82 -23.60
N ASN A 187 30.96 -10.88 -22.80
CA ASN A 187 30.85 -10.80 -21.35
C ASN A 187 32.15 -10.22 -20.76
N PRO A 188 32.17 -9.03 -20.14
CA PRO A 188 33.41 -8.36 -19.71
C PRO A 188 34.15 -9.07 -18.57
N THR A 189 33.56 -10.12 -17.97
CA THR A 189 34.03 -10.71 -16.71
C THR A 189 34.79 -12.02 -16.87
N LEU A 190 34.90 -12.56 -18.08
CA LEU A 190 35.68 -13.77 -18.33
C LEU A 190 37.07 -13.37 -18.85
N PRO A 191 38.18 -13.84 -18.22
CA PRO A 191 39.51 -13.62 -18.79
C PRO A 191 39.55 -14.27 -20.18
N ALA A 192 40.07 -13.53 -21.16
CA ALA A 192 40.15 -13.93 -22.55
C ALA A 192 40.77 -15.33 -22.67
N VAL A 193 39.91 -16.34 -22.82
CA VAL A 193 40.33 -17.67 -23.24
C VAL A 193 40.55 -17.54 -24.74
N ASN A 194 41.83 -17.67 -25.12
CA ASN A 194 42.32 -17.59 -26.49
C ASN A 194 41.36 -18.26 -27.47
N SER A 195 40.74 -17.45 -28.33
CA SER A 195 40.04 -17.97 -29.51
C SER A 195 41.09 -18.54 -30.45
N GLU A 196 41.17 -19.87 -30.51
CA GLU A 196 41.80 -20.53 -31.67
C GLU A 196 41.05 -20.06 -32.93
N PRO A 197 41.76 -19.77 -34.03
CA PRO A 197 41.11 -19.33 -35.25
C PRO A 197 40.34 -20.50 -35.84
N VAL A 198 39.02 -20.45 -35.75
CA VAL A 198 38.13 -21.31 -36.55
C VAL A 198 38.47 -21.05 -38.01
N ALA A 199 38.96 -22.10 -38.68
CA ALA A 199 39.34 -22.07 -40.08
C ALA A 199 38.20 -21.49 -40.92
N GLN A 200 38.52 -20.49 -41.75
CA GLN A 200 37.64 -20.00 -42.80
C GLN A 200 37.44 -21.13 -43.81
N GLU A 201 36.26 -21.76 -43.80
CA GLU A 201 35.83 -22.63 -44.88
C GLU A 201 35.40 -21.76 -46.07
N ALA A 202 36.09 -21.95 -47.20
CA ALA A 202 35.94 -21.18 -48.42
C ALA A 202 34.54 -21.39 -49.07
N PRO A 203 34.01 -20.40 -49.82
CA PRO A 203 32.72 -20.55 -50.48
C PRO A 203 32.82 -21.51 -51.68
N ASP A 204 32.11 -22.64 -51.62
CA ASP A 204 31.95 -23.54 -52.76
C ASP A 204 31.11 -22.86 -53.85
N SER A 205 31.79 -22.45 -54.91
CA SER A 205 31.24 -21.82 -56.10
C SER A 205 30.83 -22.87 -57.14
N THR A 206 30.01 -23.86 -56.80
CA THR A 206 29.57 -24.84 -57.81
C THR A 206 28.21 -25.47 -57.47
N ALA A 207 27.10 -24.84 -57.85
CA ALA A 207 25.90 -25.52 -58.37
C ALA A 207 24.69 -24.57 -58.49
N VAL A 208 24.61 -23.78 -59.56
CA VAL A 208 23.34 -23.58 -60.30
C VAL A 208 23.68 -23.30 -61.77
N ARG A 209 23.77 -24.36 -62.56
CA ARG A 209 23.52 -24.33 -64.01
C ARG A 209 22.58 -25.51 -64.30
N VAL A 210 21.35 -25.18 -64.68
CA VAL A 210 20.52 -25.66 -65.80
C VAL A 210 19.15 -25.01 -65.61
#